data_AF-Q9XXB0-F1
#
_entry.id   AF-Q9XXB0-F1
#
_cell.length_a   1.000
_cell.length_b   1.000
_cell.length_c   1.000
_cell.angle_alpha   90.00
_cell.angle_beta   90.00
_cell.angle_gamma   90.00
#
_symmetry.space_group_name_H-M   'P 1'
#
loop_
_entity.id
_entity.type
_entity.pdbx_description
1 polymer ?
#
loop_
_entity_poly.entity_id
_entity_poly.type
_entity_poly.pdbx_seq_one_letter_code
_entity_poly.pdbx_strand_id
1 'polypeptide(L)'
;MLPISYPDVYSNILYAISGFSIPIHLFGGYCILFKTPLVMKSVKWTLFNLHFWSAALDILLSLLAQPFLCSPFLAGFPLGILKFAPTDVLVLVLKTVFMLVPVSIISMFENRYFILFVENRPRRCWRYLRYPFLIINYLFGITYFIPIFLNVPSDQENARRILFNMYPDACEYVSDKNLVFVVDIGDIAWSKIRENALTFLLLSEIIVLAVVLRVKMSRALKTAISGDTLRMQKKFLRALNIQIAIPILLFFAPAATGILTSQQTSNEQLEHNLFVITTSFHGVLSTILMIYLQKCYRDVFIGLFGCRKPDLAINTVVLPSIRFSIA
;
A
#
# COMPACT_ATOMS: atom_id res chain seq x y z
N MET A 1 15.95 9.77 -26.69
CA MET A 1 15.10 9.90 -25.49
C MET A 1 16.01 9.91 -24.29
N LEU A 2 15.83 10.85 -23.35
CA LEU A 2 16.58 10.85 -22.10
C LEU A 2 16.22 9.60 -21.27
N PRO A 3 17.18 8.95 -20.59
CA PRO A 3 16.94 7.85 -19.67
C PRO A 3 16.02 8.21 -18.49
N ILE A 4 15.41 7.20 -17.86
CA ILE A 4 14.59 7.32 -16.64
C ILE A 4 15.39 7.93 -15.47
N SER A 5 16.73 7.87 -15.51
CA SER A 5 17.61 8.49 -14.52
C SER A 5 17.49 10.02 -14.47
N TYR A 6 17.01 10.67 -15.54
CA TYR A 6 16.84 12.12 -15.59
C TYR A 6 15.56 12.57 -14.84
N PRO A 7 15.65 13.61 -14.00
CA PRO A 7 14.52 14.13 -13.21
C PRO A 7 13.24 14.40 -14.02
N ASP A 8 13.35 15.02 -15.18
CA ASP A 8 12.20 15.39 -16.00
C ASP A 8 11.47 14.17 -16.58
N VAL A 9 12.22 13.16 -17.03
CA VAL A 9 11.64 11.90 -17.56
C VAL A 9 10.95 11.14 -16.44
N TYR A 10 11.62 11.02 -15.30
CA TYR A 10 11.08 10.41 -14.09
C TYR A 10 9.78 11.09 -13.63
N SER A 11 9.78 12.42 -13.53
CA SER A 11 8.62 13.20 -13.10
C SER A 11 7.44 13.07 -14.08
N ASN A 12 7.71 13.11 -15.40
CA ASN A 12 6.66 12.92 -16.42
C ASN A 12 5.99 11.54 -16.32
N ILE A 13 6.76 10.47 -16.07
CA ILE A 13 6.21 9.13 -15.85
C ILE A 13 5.31 9.11 -14.61
N LEU A 14 5.76 9.72 -13.51
CA LEU A 14 4.97 9.79 -12.27
C LEU A 14 3.68 10.60 -12.44
N TYR A 15 3.72 11.74 -13.12
CA TYR A 15 2.49 12.49 -13.44
C TYR A 15 1.53 11.66 -14.30
N ALA A 16 2.03 10.93 -15.30
CA ALA A 16 1.19 10.03 -16.10
C ALA A 16 0.55 8.93 -15.23
N ILE A 17 1.29 8.37 -14.27
CA ILE A 17 0.76 7.43 -13.28
C ILE A 17 -0.37 8.05 -12.47
N SER A 18 -0.13 9.24 -11.91
CA SER A 18 -1.13 9.93 -11.08
C SER A 18 -2.47 10.17 -11.80
N GLY A 19 -2.42 10.46 -13.11
CA GLY A 19 -3.58 10.76 -13.93
C GLY A 19 -4.62 9.63 -13.98
N PHE A 20 -4.18 8.37 -13.99
CA PHE A 20 -5.10 7.23 -13.90
C PHE A 20 -5.23 6.69 -12.46
N SER A 21 -4.22 6.85 -11.61
CA SER A 21 -4.28 6.39 -10.21
C SER A 21 -5.41 7.06 -9.44
N ILE A 22 -5.58 8.38 -9.60
CA ILE A 22 -6.60 9.14 -8.85
C ILE A 22 -8.03 8.63 -9.14
N PRO A 23 -8.50 8.54 -10.40
CA PRO A 23 -9.83 8.00 -10.70
C PRO A 23 -10.06 6.59 -10.14
N ILE A 24 -9.05 5.71 -10.23
CA ILE A 24 -9.14 4.34 -9.73
C ILE A 24 -9.27 4.32 -8.21
N HIS A 25 -8.47 5.13 -7.51
CA HIS A 25 -8.52 5.25 -6.05
C HIS A 25 -9.84 5.82 -5.55
N LEU A 26 -10.36 6.85 -6.22
CA LEU A 26 -11.67 7.43 -5.91
C LEU A 26 -12.80 6.39 -6.10
N PHE A 27 -12.79 5.65 -7.21
CA PHE A 27 -13.76 4.59 -7.46
C PHE A 27 -13.66 3.44 -6.45
N GLY A 28 -12.44 3.03 -6.10
CA GLY A 28 -12.18 2.03 -5.05
C GLY A 28 -12.72 2.47 -3.70
N GLY A 29 -12.42 3.72 -3.30
CA GLY A 29 -12.92 4.31 -2.07
C GLY A 29 -14.45 4.39 -2.03
N TYR A 30 -15.07 4.81 -3.14
CA TYR A 30 -16.52 4.81 -3.30
C TYR A 30 -17.12 3.40 -3.12
N CYS A 31 -16.52 2.38 -3.74
CA CYS A 31 -16.99 1.00 -3.60
C CYS A 31 -16.95 0.54 -2.13
N ILE A 32 -15.85 0.80 -1.42
CA ILE A 32 -15.74 0.39 -0.01
C ILE A 32 -16.75 1.15 0.85
N LEU A 33 -16.84 2.47 0.70
CA LEU A 33 -17.67 3.29 1.59
C LEU A 33 -19.17 3.07 1.36
N PHE A 34 -19.60 2.92 0.10
CA PHE A 34 -21.03 2.96 -0.26
C PHE A 34 -21.57 1.64 -0.82
N LYS A 35 -20.70 0.72 -1.26
CA LYS A 35 -21.11 -0.55 -1.89
C LYS A 35 -20.71 -1.79 -1.09
N THR A 36 -20.06 -1.63 0.07
CA THR A 36 -19.86 -2.74 1.01
C THR A 36 -21.19 -3.15 1.65
N PRO A 37 -21.67 -4.39 1.45
CA PRO A 37 -22.92 -4.85 2.03
C PRO A 37 -22.80 -5.08 3.55
N LEU A 38 -23.94 -5.07 4.25
CA LEU A 38 -23.99 -5.27 5.71
C LEU A 38 -23.33 -6.57 6.18
N VAL A 39 -23.40 -7.63 5.37
CA VAL A 39 -22.74 -8.92 5.65
C VAL A 39 -21.21 -8.83 5.72
N MET A 40 -20.61 -7.78 5.17
CA MET A 40 -19.16 -7.50 5.19
C MET A 40 -18.81 -6.33 6.10
N LYS A 41 -19.73 -5.86 6.95
CA LYS A 41 -19.52 -4.69 7.82
C LYS A 41 -18.29 -4.82 8.70
N SER A 42 -17.99 -6.02 9.20
CA SER A 42 -16.85 -6.31 10.08
C SER A 42 -15.47 -6.12 9.41
N VAL A 43 -15.38 -6.20 8.07
CA VAL A 43 -14.12 -6.01 7.32
C VAL A 43 -14.03 -4.64 6.65
N LYS A 44 -15.14 -3.89 6.57
CA LYS A 44 -15.24 -2.62 5.84
C LYS A 44 -14.14 -1.63 6.22
N TRP A 45 -13.98 -1.37 7.51
CA TRP A 45 -13.08 -0.32 8.00
C TRP A 45 -11.60 -0.69 7.86
N THR A 46 -11.24 -1.96 8.09
CA THR A 46 -9.85 -2.39 7.84
C THR A 46 -9.50 -2.38 6.37
N LEU A 47 -10.47 -2.69 5.50
CA LEU A 47 -10.29 -2.59 4.05
C LEU A 47 -10.15 -1.14 3.60
N PHE A 48 -11.00 -0.24 4.12
CA PHE A 48 -10.91 1.20 3.85
C PHE A 48 -9.60 1.79 4.35
N ASN A 49 -9.14 1.40 5.53
CA ASN A 49 -7.88 1.87 6.09
C ASN A 49 -6.68 1.47 5.21
N LEU A 50 -6.62 0.22 4.75
CA LEU A 50 -5.60 -0.20 3.77
C LEU A 50 -5.70 0.60 2.47
N HIS A 51 -6.90 0.73 1.91
CA HIS A 51 -7.14 1.52 0.70
C HIS A 51 -6.66 2.96 0.86
N PHE A 52 -6.99 3.59 1.99
CA PHE A 52 -6.65 4.97 2.27
C PHE A 52 -5.13 5.18 2.30
N TRP A 53 -4.39 4.38 3.08
CA TRP A 53 -2.93 4.55 3.17
C TRP A 53 -2.21 4.18 1.87
N SER A 54 -2.67 3.14 1.15
CA SER A 54 -2.12 2.81 -0.17
C SER A 54 -2.38 3.90 -1.21
N ALA A 55 -3.59 4.46 -1.26
CA ALA A 55 -3.91 5.57 -2.16
C ALA A 55 -3.13 6.84 -1.81
N ALA A 56 -3.01 7.14 -0.51
CA ALA A 56 -2.23 8.29 -0.03
C ALA A 56 -0.75 8.17 -0.43
N LEU A 57 -0.16 6.98 -0.29
CA LEU A 57 1.22 6.74 -0.71
C LEU A 57 1.41 6.90 -2.22
N ASP A 58 0.53 6.28 -3.03
CA ASP A 58 0.59 6.40 -4.49
C ASP A 58 0.52 7.87 -4.93
N ILE A 59 -0.42 8.65 -4.36
CA ILE A 59 -0.59 10.07 -4.69
C ILE A 59 0.59 10.91 -4.21
N LEU A 60 1.13 10.63 -3.02
CA LEU A 60 2.34 11.31 -2.52
C LEU A 60 3.53 11.07 -3.43
N LEU A 61 3.77 9.82 -3.84
CA LEU A 61 4.90 9.46 -4.70
C LEU A 61 4.73 9.93 -6.14
N SER A 62 3.52 9.85 -6.70
CA SER A 62 3.30 10.13 -8.13
C SER A 62 2.93 11.58 -8.44
N LEU A 63 2.37 12.33 -7.50
CA LEU A 63 1.84 13.68 -7.76
C LEU A 63 2.40 14.75 -6.81
N LEU A 64 2.30 14.52 -5.51
CA LEU A 64 2.51 15.60 -4.54
C LEU A 64 3.98 15.82 -4.21
N ALA A 65 4.70 14.79 -3.77
CA ALA A 65 6.11 14.90 -3.38
C ALA A 65 7.04 14.59 -4.57
N GLN A 66 6.79 13.50 -5.31
CA GLN A 66 7.70 12.97 -6.35
C GLN A 66 9.18 13.03 -5.90
N PRO A 67 9.58 12.26 -4.87
CA PRO A 67 10.93 12.33 -4.35
C PRO A 67 11.94 11.86 -5.41
N PHE A 68 12.87 12.72 -5.79
CA PHE A 68 14.05 12.33 -6.57
C PHE A 68 15.19 12.07 -5.60
N LEU A 69 15.48 10.79 -5.36
CA LEU A 69 16.51 10.36 -4.42
C LEU A 69 17.85 10.24 -5.13
N CYS A 70 18.90 10.83 -4.55
CA CYS A 70 20.27 10.70 -5.02
C CYS A 70 21.04 9.79 -4.08
N SER A 71 21.80 8.86 -4.63
CA SER A 71 22.86 8.15 -3.91
C SER A 71 24.17 8.95 -3.85
N PRO A 72 25.11 8.62 -2.92
CA PRO A 72 25.05 7.50 -1.94
C PRO A 72 24.43 7.83 -0.57
N PHE A 73 23.98 9.07 -0.35
CA PHE A 73 23.38 9.51 0.92
C PHE A 73 21.86 9.54 0.85
N LEU A 74 21.19 9.75 1.99
CA LEU A 74 19.78 10.11 1.98
C LEU A 74 19.66 11.59 1.57
N ALA A 75 19.89 11.88 0.30
CA ALA A 75 19.79 13.21 -0.27
C ALA A 75 18.85 13.19 -1.48
N GLY A 76 18.30 14.34 -1.84
CA GLY A 76 17.35 14.42 -2.95
C GLY A 76 16.50 15.66 -2.91
N PHE A 77 15.47 15.72 -3.74
CA PHE A 77 14.54 16.85 -3.78
C PHE A 77 13.17 16.44 -4.33
N PRO A 78 12.10 17.14 -3.93
CA PRO A 78 10.76 16.90 -4.45
C PRO A 78 10.57 17.53 -5.85
N LEU A 79 9.96 16.79 -6.77
CA LEU A 79 9.58 17.27 -8.11
C LEU A 79 8.06 17.53 -8.26
N GLY A 80 7.27 17.13 -7.26
CA GLY A 80 5.82 17.16 -7.34
C GLY A 80 5.22 18.55 -7.09
N ILE A 81 3.89 18.60 -6.99
CA ILE A 81 3.14 19.84 -6.72
C ILE A 81 3.62 20.53 -5.44
N LEU A 82 4.00 19.76 -4.42
CA LEU A 82 4.45 20.27 -3.13
C LEU A 82 5.95 20.63 -3.10
N LYS A 83 6.64 20.78 -4.24
CA LYS A 83 8.08 21.11 -4.28
C LYS A 83 8.51 22.36 -3.49
N PHE A 84 7.57 23.27 -3.20
CA PHE A 84 7.81 24.48 -2.40
C PHE A 84 7.54 24.31 -0.90
N ALA A 85 6.99 23.17 -0.48
CA ALA A 85 6.81 22.86 0.93
C ALA A 85 8.17 22.53 1.57
N PRO A 86 8.30 22.69 2.91
CA PRO A 86 9.52 22.30 3.61
C PRO A 86 9.88 20.83 3.34
N THR A 87 11.03 20.60 2.72
CA THR A 87 11.44 19.27 2.23
C THR A 87 11.60 18.26 3.37
N ASP A 88 12.08 18.70 4.52
CA ASP A 88 12.14 17.93 5.76
C ASP A 88 10.76 17.39 6.19
N VAL A 89 9.74 18.26 6.17
CA VAL A 89 8.35 17.88 6.49
C VAL A 89 7.80 16.92 5.44
N LEU A 90 8.08 17.14 4.15
CA LEU A 90 7.67 16.21 3.10
C LEU A 90 8.31 14.82 3.26
N VAL A 91 9.59 14.76 3.60
CA VAL A 91 10.30 13.50 3.87
C VAL A 91 9.65 12.78 5.05
N LEU A 92 9.34 13.49 6.14
CA LEU A 92 8.66 12.92 7.31
C LEU A 92 7.29 12.35 6.92
N VAL A 93 6.44 13.14 6.25
CA VAL A 93 5.09 12.72 5.83
C VAL A 93 5.17 11.51 4.92
N LEU A 94 6.06 11.53 3.91
CA LEU A 94 6.21 10.44 2.97
C LEU A 94 6.62 9.15 3.67
N LYS A 95 7.64 9.21 4.54
CA LYS A 95 8.15 8.04 5.27
C LYS A 95 7.11 7.50 6.27
N THR A 96 6.37 8.37 6.95
CA THR A 96 5.25 7.95 7.82
C THR A 96 4.15 7.25 7.02
N VAL A 97 3.69 7.83 5.91
CA VAL A 97 2.65 7.20 5.07
C VAL A 97 3.14 5.88 4.49
N PHE A 98 4.41 5.80 4.06
CA PHE A 98 5.05 4.58 3.60
C PHE A 98 4.96 3.46 4.64
N MET A 99 5.17 3.74 5.93
CA MET A 99 5.06 2.73 6.99
C MET A 99 3.64 2.43 7.44
N LEU A 100 2.70 3.35 7.25
CA LEU A 100 1.30 3.09 7.56
C LEU A 100 0.66 2.09 6.59
N VAL A 101 1.20 1.92 5.38
CA VAL A 101 0.77 0.87 4.44
C VAL A 101 0.96 -0.54 5.03
N PRO A 102 2.16 -1.02 5.41
CA PRO A 102 2.32 -2.33 6.04
C PRO A 102 1.55 -2.48 7.35
N VAL A 103 1.46 -1.44 8.18
CA VAL A 103 0.63 -1.45 9.40
C VAL A 103 -0.85 -1.67 9.07
N SER A 104 -1.35 -1.07 8.00
CA SER A 104 -2.72 -1.28 7.53
C SER A 104 -2.97 -2.69 6.98
N ILE A 105 -1.95 -3.32 6.37
CA ILE A 105 -1.99 -4.73 5.95
C ILE A 105 -2.06 -5.65 7.18
N ILE A 106 -1.22 -5.41 8.19
CA ILE A 106 -1.26 -6.12 9.47
C ILE A 106 -2.65 -6.01 10.10
N SER A 107 -3.20 -4.80 10.16
CA SER A 107 -4.55 -4.54 10.68
C SER A 107 -5.62 -5.32 9.91
N MET A 108 -5.53 -5.38 8.57
CA MET A 108 -6.45 -6.17 7.76
C MET A 108 -6.35 -7.67 8.03
N PHE A 109 -5.14 -8.23 8.09
CA PHE A 109 -4.96 -9.67 8.35
C PHE A 109 -5.32 -10.05 9.77
N GLU A 110 -4.94 -9.24 10.76
CA GLU A 110 -5.33 -9.45 12.15
C GLU A 110 -6.86 -9.43 12.29
N ASN A 111 -7.55 -8.46 11.71
CA ASN A 111 -9.00 -8.39 11.79
C ASN A 111 -9.69 -9.59 11.15
N ARG A 112 -9.19 -10.05 9.99
CA ARG A 112 -9.68 -11.29 9.36
C ARG A 112 -9.45 -12.50 10.26
N TYR A 113 -8.27 -12.60 10.88
CA TYR A 113 -7.95 -13.69 11.80
C TYR A 113 -8.87 -13.68 13.02
N PHE A 114 -9.15 -12.50 13.56
CA PHE A 114 -10.04 -12.32 14.70
C PHE A 114 -11.46 -12.81 14.39
N ILE A 115 -12.07 -12.29 13.31
CA ILE A 115 -13.44 -12.63 12.91
C ILE A 115 -13.57 -14.14 12.68
N LEU A 116 -12.62 -14.75 11.96
CA LEU A 116 -12.72 -16.15 11.56
C LEU A 116 -12.42 -17.14 12.69
N PHE A 117 -11.54 -16.80 13.63
CA PHE A 117 -10.96 -17.80 14.54
C PHE A 117 -10.94 -17.39 16.02
N VAL A 118 -11.36 -16.19 16.37
CA VAL A 118 -11.30 -15.67 17.75
C VAL A 118 -12.67 -15.19 18.24
N GLU A 119 -13.44 -14.49 17.42
CA GLU A 119 -14.67 -13.79 17.81
C GLU A 119 -15.64 -14.67 18.60
N ASN A 120 -15.92 -15.88 18.09
CA ASN A 120 -16.83 -16.84 18.72
C ASN A 120 -16.18 -17.69 19.83
N ARG A 121 -14.96 -17.38 20.27
CA ARG A 121 -14.22 -18.12 21.31
C ARG A 121 -13.85 -17.20 22.48
N PRO A 122 -14.73 -17.06 23.49
CA PRO A 122 -14.61 -16.03 24.53
C PRO A 122 -13.36 -16.16 25.42
N ARG A 123 -12.80 -17.37 25.57
CA ARG A 123 -11.65 -17.65 26.45
C ARG A 123 -10.28 -17.37 25.83
N ARG A 124 -10.19 -16.55 24.77
CA ARG A 124 -8.93 -16.35 24.05
C ARG A 124 -8.29 -15.01 24.36
N CYS A 125 -7.07 -15.03 24.92
CA CYS A 125 -6.27 -13.85 25.25
C CYS A 125 -6.13 -12.85 24.10
N TRP A 126 -6.04 -13.33 22.86
CA TRP A 126 -5.92 -12.49 21.66
C TRP A 126 -7.05 -11.47 21.50
N ARG A 127 -8.26 -11.74 22.05
CA ARG A 127 -9.37 -10.79 22.01
C ARG A 127 -9.03 -9.45 22.67
N TYR A 128 -8.19 -9.50 23.71
CA TYR A 128 -7.74 -8.32 24.44
C TYR A 128 -6.38 -7.85 23.94
N LEU A 129 -5.45 -8.77 23.66
CA LEU A 129 -4.09 -8.44 23.21
C LEU A 129 -4.05 -7.76 21.83
N ARG A 130 -5.08 -7.94 20.99
CA ARG A 130 -5.10 -7.32 19.65
C ARG A 130 -5.08 -5.78 19.70
N TYR A 131 -5.72 -5.16 20.70
CA TYR A 131 -5.79 -3.70 20.77
C TYR A 131 -4.42 -3.06 21.05
N PRO A 132 -3.68 -3.42 22.12
CA PRO A 132 -2.34 -2.91 22.32
C PRO A 132 -1.40 -3.30 21.18
N PHE A 133 -1.52 -4.52 20.62
CA PHE A 133 -0.75 -4.95 19.45
C PHE A 133 -0.92 -4.00 18.25
N LEU A 134 -2.16 -3.65 17.89
CA LEU A 134 -2.43 -2.73 16.80
C LEU A 134 -1.99 -1.30 17.15
N ILE A 135 -2.26 -0.82 18.38
CA ILE A 135 -1.87 0.53 18.82
C ILE A 135 -0.36 0.70 18.73
N ILE A 136 0.43 -0.27 19.23
CA ILE A 136 1.90 -0.23 19.17
C ILE A 136 2.38 -0.16 17.72
N ASN A 137 1.80 -0.95 16.81
CA ASN A 137 2.12 -0.93 15.39
C ASN A 137 1.88 0.46 14.76
N TYR A 138 0.73 1.09 15.05
CA TYR A 138 0.46 2.46 14.56
C TYR A 138 1.38 3.50 15.19
N LEU A 139 1.66 3.39 16.49
CA LEU A 139 2.59 4.30 17.17
C LEU A 139 3.99 4.21 16.58
N PHE A 140 4.48 3.00 16.28
CA PHE A 140 5.73 2.83 15.55
C PHE A 140 5.63 3.40 14.14
N GLY A 141 4.59 3.10 13.37
CA GLY A 141 4.42 3.67 12.02
C GLY A 141 4.45 5.21 11.99
N ILE A 142 3.88 5.86 13.01
CA ILE A 142 3.78 7.33 13.08
C ILE A 142 5.06 7.97 13.61
N THR A 143 5.60 7.45 14.73
CA THR A 143 6.66 8.16 15.48
C THR A 143 8.07 7.79 15.07
N TYR A 144 8.24 6.69 14.33
CA TYR A 144 9.54 6.11 14.06
C TYR A 144 10.53 7.04 13.33
N PHE A 145 10.04 7.88 12.40
CA PHE A 145 10.88 8.80 11.64
C PHE A 145 11.12 10.14 12.33
N ILE A 146 10.47 10.42 13.46
CA ILE A 146 10.64 11.69 14.19
C ILE A 146 12.12 11.91 14.59
N PRO A 147 12.86 10.92 15.14
CA PRO A 147 14.27 11.14 15.47
C PRO A 147 15.15 11.40 14.24
N ILE A 148 14.81 10.86 13.07
CA ILE A 148 15.55 11.16 11.82
C ILE A 148 15.28 12.60 11.42
N PHE A 149 14.02 13.00 11.42
CA PHE A 149 13.60 14.38 11.14
C PHE A 149 14.30 15.40 12.06
N LEU A 150 14.40 15.10 13.37
CA LEU A 150 15.07 15.99 14.32
C LEU A 150 16.59 16.10 14.12
N ASN A 151 17.21 15.12 13.44
CA ASN A 151 18.64 15.11 13.14
C ASN A 151 18.97 15.69 11.76
N VAL A 152 17.97 16.13 10.99
CA VAL A 152 18.20 16.75 9.70
C VAL A 152 19.03 18.02 9.87
N PRO A 153 20.13 18.20 9.11
CA PRO A 153 20.96 19.40 9.21
C PRO A 153 20.15 20.67 8.98
N SER A 154 20.19 21.60 9.93
CA SER A 154 19.53 22.90 9.81
C SER A 154 20.21 23.78 8.75
N ASP A 155 21.54 23.72 8.66
CA ASP A 155 22.33 24.37 7.61
C ASP A 155 22.50 23.44 6.39
N GLN A 156 21.53 23.51 5.49
CA GLN A 156 21.52 22.73 4.25
C GLN A 156 22.60 23.16 3.26
N GLU A 157 23.09 24.40 3.31
CA GLU A 157 24.16 24.84 2.42
C GLU A 157 25.49 24.18 2.79
N ASN A 158 25.82 24.19 4.09
CA ASN A 158 26.98 23.47 4.58
C ASN A 158 26.84 21.97 4.37
N ALA A 159 25.65 21.41 4.57
CA ALA A 159 25.37 19.99 4.33
C ALA A 159 25.67 19.57 2.87
N ARG A 160 25.19 20.35 1.89
CA ARG A 160 25.49 20.13 0.47
C ARG A 160 26.99 20.22 0.19
N ARG A 161 27.67 21.22 0.76
CA ARG A 161 29.12 21.40 0.57
C ARG A 161 29.90 20.18 1.04
N ILE A 162 29.59 19.66 2.23
CA ILE A 162 30.24 18.45 2.76
C ILE A 162 29.93 17.25 1.85
N LEU A 163 28.67 17.07 1.43
CA LEU A 163 28.25 15.99 0.53
C LEU A 163 29.06 15.99 -0.78
N PHE A 164 29.11 17.12 -1.51
CA PHE A 164 29.80 17.19 -2.80
C PHE A 164 31.33 17.22 -2.69
N ASN A 165 31.88 17.65 -1.55
CA ASN A 165 33.31 17.51 -1.29
C ASN A 165 33.72 16.04 -1.09
N MET A 166 32.89 15.25 -0.39
CA MET A 166 33.15 13.83 -0.16
C MET A 166 32.80 12.97 -1.39
N TYR A 167 31.75 13.35 -2.13
CA TYR A 167 31.23 12.62 -3.29
C TYR A 167 30.90 13.59 -4.43
N PRO A 168 31.91 13.99 -5.23
CA PRO A 168 31.73 14.96 -6.32
C PRO A 168 30.69 14.54 -7.35
N ASP A 169 30.57 13.24 -7.62
CA ASP A 169 29.66 12.68 -8.62
C ASP A 169 28.24 12.43 -8.08
N ALA A 170 27.97 12.76 -6.80
CA ALA A 170 26.63 12.62 -6.24
C ALA A 170 25.60 13.44 -7.04
N CYS A 171 24.38 12.89 -7.18
CA CYS A 171 23.31 13.52 -7.96
C CYS A 171 23.75 13.91 -9.39
N GLU A 172 24.55 13.11 -10.11
CA GLU A 172 25.09 13.45 -11.45
C GLU A 172 24.02 14.00 -12.41
N TYR A 173 22.82 13.42 -12.40
CA TYR A 173 21.69 13.79 -13.25
C TYR A 173 20.99 15.11 -12.85
N VAL A 174 21.48 15.80 -11.82
CA VAL A 174 20.93 17.05 -11.30
C VAL A 174 21.85 18.20 -11.65
N SER A 175 21.38 19.10 -12.53
CA SER A 175 22.16 20.25 -12.99
C SER A 175 22.31 21.33 -11.93
N ASP A 176 21.23 21.66 -11.21
CA ASP A 176 21.28 22.62 -10.11
C ASP A 176 21.45 21.90 -8.76
N LYS A 177 22.69 21.85 -8.29
CA LYS A 177 23.03 21.20 -7.01
C LYS A 177 22.40 21.91 -5.80
N ASN A 178 21.92 23.15 -5.92
CA ASN A 178 21.28 23.87 -4.83
C ASN A 178 19.92 23.29 -4.44
N LEU A 179 19.27 22.55 -5.36
CA LEU A 179 18.01 21.87 -5.09
C LEU A 179 18.18 20.69 -4.12
N VAL A 180 19.39 20.13 -4.02
CA VAL A 180 19.65 18.91 -3.26
C VAL A 180 19.50 19.18 -1.76
N PHE A 181 18.53 18.49 -1.16
CA PHE A 181 18.31 18.46 0.27
C PHE A 181 19.02 17.25 0.87
N VAL A 182 19.81 17.47 1.91
CA VAL A 182 20.58 16.43 2.60
C VAL A 182 19.87 16.08 3.90
N VAL A 183 19.38 14.85 4.03
CA VAL A 183 18.67 14.39 5.22
C VAL A 183 19.65 13.92 6.30
N ASP A 184 20.75 13.28 5.92
CA ASP A 184 21.77 12.78 6.86
C ASP A 184 23.17 12.85 6.22
N ILE A 185 24.13 13.41 6.95
CA ILE A 185 25.57 13.49 6.58
C ILE A 185 26.40 12.53 7.46
N GLY A 186 25.84 12.09 8.60
CA GLY A 186 26.57 11.41 9.66
C GLY A 186 26.75 9.91 9.43
N ASP A 187 26.95 9.17 10.52
CA ASP A 187 26.97 7.71 10.50
C ASP A 187 25.56 7.16 10.18
N ILE A 188 25.26 7.09 8.89
CA ILE A 188 24.02 6.55 8.34
C ILE A 188 23.79 5.09 8.75
N ALA A 189 24.80 4.38 9.28
CA ALA A 189 24.66 2.98 9.66
C ALA A 189 23.59 2.80 10.74
N TRP A 190 23.56 3.65 11.76
CA TRP A 190 22.55 3.53 12.82
C TRP A 190 21.13 3.80 12.31
N SER A 191 20.96 4.87 11.52
CA SER A 191 19.69 5.21 10.87
C SER A 191 19.20 4.06 9.98
N LYS A 192 20.08 3.50 9.15
CA LYS A 192 19.79 2.35 8.26
C LYS A 192 19.46 1.07 9.02
N ILE A 193 20.25 0.71 10.04
CA ILE A 193 20.00 -0.49 10.88
C ILE A 193 18.64 -0.38 11.52
N ARG A 194 18.32 0.77 12.11
CA ARG A 194 17.03 1.01 12.74
C ARG A 194 15.91 0.85 11.70
N GLU A 195 16.06 1.41 10.48
CA GLU A 195 14.98 1.42 9.46
C GLU A 195 14.73 0.00 8.95
N ASN A 196 15.82 -0.73 8.70
CA ASN A 196 15.78 -2.14 8.32
C ASN A 196 15.17 -3.01 9.42
N ALA A 197 15.46 -2.74 10.69
CA ALA A 197 14.89 -3.48 11.82
C ALA A 197 13.36 -3.32 11.90
N LEU A 198 12.83 -2.09 11.76
CA LEU A 198 11.37 -1.88 11.74
C LEU A 198 10.74 -2.52 10.50
N THR A 199 11.35 -2.36 9.33
CA THR A 199 10.87 -2.98 8.09
C THR A 199 10.80 -4.50 8.21
N PHE A 200 11.82 -5.12 8.79
CA PHE A 200 11.87 -6.55 9.05
C PHE A 200 10.83 -6.98 10.08
N LEU A 201 10.62 -6.21 11.16
CA LEU A 201 9.58 -6.47 12.14
C LEU A 201 8.20 -6.52 11.48
N LEU A 202 7.81 -5.47 10.74
CA LEU A 202 6.51 -5.41 10.07
C LEU A 202 6.35 -6.54 9.04
N LEU A 203 7.40 -6.85 8.27
CA LEU A 203 7.41 -7.98 7.33
C LEU A 203 7.16 -9.31 8.06
N SER A 204 7.85 -9.52 9.18
CA SER A 204 7.72 -10.74 9.96
C SER A 204 6.30 -10.90 10.51
N GLU A 205 5.67 -9.81 10.97
CA GLU A 205 4.28 -9.81 11.44
C GLU A 205 3.31 -10.14 10.31
N ILE A 206 3.48 -9.53 9.13
CA ILE A 206 2.69 -9.83 7.93
C ILE A 206 2.81 -11.31 7.56
N ILE A 207 4.02 -11.85 7.51
CA ILE A 207 4.27 -13.25 7.16
C ILE A 207 3.65 -14.18 8.21
N VAL A 208 3.83 -13.93 9.50
CA VAL A 208 3.27 -14.75 10.57
C VAL A 208 1.75 -14.76 10.51
N LEU A 209 1.10 -13.58 10.39
CA LEU A 209 -0.35 -13.49 10.27
C LEU A 209 -0.86 -14.20 9.01
N ALA A 210 -0.19 -14.02 7.88
CA ALA A 210 -0.51 -14.68 6.62
C ALA A 210 -0.42 -16.21 6.73
N VAL A 211 0.67 -16.74 7.30
CA VAL A 211 0.89 -18.18 7.50
C VAL A 211 -0.16 -18.75 8.45
N VAL A 212 -0.43 -18.08 9.59
CA VAL A 212 -1.43 -18.53 10.55
C VAL A 212 -2.83 -18.56 9.93
N LEU A 213 -3.21 -17.51 9.19
CA LEU A 213 -4.48 -17.47 8.44
C LEU A 213 -4.57 -18.62 7.44
N ARG A 214 -3.51 -18.83 6.65
CA ARG A 214 -3.46 -19.89 5.63
C ARG A 214 -3.59 -21.28 6.25
N VAL A 215 -2.80 -21.58 7.28
CA VAL A 215 -2.84 -22.88 7.99
C VAL A 215 -4.22 -23.15 8.59
N LYS A 216 -4.80 -22.16 9.28
CA LYS A 216 -6.13 -22.33 9.89
C LYS A 216 -7.26 -22.45 8.89
N MET A 217 -7.22 -21.66 7.81
CA MET A 217 -8.18 -21.78 6.72
C MET A 217 -8.06 -23.15 6.03
N SER A 218 -6.83 -23.65 5.85
CA SER A 218 -6.58 -24.97 5.26
C SER A 218 -7.11 -26.10 6.14
N ARG A 219 -7.05 -25.94 7.48
CA ARG A 219 -7.70 -26.86 8.42
C ARG A 219 -9.22 -26.76 8.37
N ALA A 220 -9.78 -25.55 8.30
CA ALA A 220 -11.22 -25.33 8.17
C ALA A 220 -11.80 -25.94 6.88
N LEU A 221 -11.03 -25.91 5.78
CA LEU A 221 -11.38 -26.57 4.52
C LEU A 221 -11.52 -28.09 4.66
N LYS A 222 -10.67 -28.74 5.47
CA LYS A 222 -10.75 -30.19 5.74
C LYS A 222 -11.99 -30.57 6.55
N THR A 223 -12.53 -29.63 7.32
CA THR A 223 -13.73 -29.84 8.17
C THR A 223 -15.01 -29.30 7.54
N ALA A 224 -14.96 -28.76 6.32
CA ALA A 224 -16.12 -28.16 5.67
C ALA A 224 -17.12 -29.25 5.25
N ILE A 225 -18.33 -29.21 5.80
CA ILE A 225 -19.37 -30.24 5.61
C ILE A 225 -20.16 -30.01 4.32
N SER A 226 -20.44 -28.74 3.96
CA SER A 226 -21.22 -28.41 2.75
C SER A 226 -20.33 -27.96 1.59
N GLY A 227 -20.71 -28.35 0.37
CA GLY A 227 -20.03 -27.95 -0.87
C GLY A 227 -19.99 -26.44 -1.07
N ASP A 228 -21.02 -25.72 -0.63
CA ASP A 228 -21.06 -24.26 -0.71
C ASP A 228 -20.05 -23.59 0.23
N THR A 229 -19.95 -24.06 1.48
CA THR A 229 -18.96 -23.56 2.45
C THR A 229 -17.54 -23.80 1.93
N LEU A 230 -17.28 -25.00 1.40
CA LEU A 230 -16.00 -25.36 0.80
C LEU A 230 -15.65 -24.43 -0.37
N ARG A 231 -16.62 -24.16 -1.27
CA ARG A 231 -16.44 -23.26 -2.42
C ARG A 231 -16.12 -21.83 -1.96
N MET A 232 -16.82 -21.32 -0.95
CA MET A 232 -16.59 -19.97 -0.41
C MET A 232 -15.22 -19.85 0.26
N GLN A 233 -14.82 -20.84 1.07
CA GLN A 233 -13.51 -20.87 1.71
C GLN A 233 -12.36 -20.96 0.69
N LYS A 234 -12.52 -21.76 -0.39
CA LYS A 234 -11.53 -21.82 -1.48
C LYS A 234 -11.37 -20.47 -2.18
N LYS A 235 -12.47 -19.79 -2.51
CA LYS A 235 -12.44 -18.44 -3.11
C LYS A 235 -11.77 -17.43 -2.18
N PHE A 236 -12.09 -17.46 -0.89
CA PHE A 236 -11.46 -16.61 0.12
C PHE A 236 -9.96 -16.85 0.20
N LEU A 237 -9.51 -18.12 0.27
CA LEU A 237 -8.09 -18.45 0.35
C LEU A 237 -7.32 -18.00 -0.89
N ARG A 238 -7.90 -18.15 -2.09
CA ARG A 238 -7.31 -17.65 -3.34
C ARG A 238 -7.16 -16.13 -3.31
N ALA A 239 -8.21 -15.41 -2.90
CA ALA A 239 -8.17 -13.95 -2.80
C ALA A 239 -7.14 -13.49 -1.76
N LEU A 240 -7.05 -14.17 -0.62
CA LEU A 240 -6.06 -13.90 0.42
C LEU A 240 -4.63 -14.08 -0.10
N ASN A 241 -4.33 -15.17 -0.82
CA ASN A 241 -3.01 -15.39 -1.38
C ASN A 241 -2.60 -14.29 -2.37
N ILE A 242 -3.54 -13.82 -3.20
CA ILE A 242 -3.29 -12.70 -4.11
C ILE A 242 -3.00 -11.42 -3.32
N GLN A 243 -3.81 -11.12 -2.30
CA GLN A 243 -3.63 -9.94 -1.43
C GLN A 243 -2.32 -9.97 -0.63
N ILE A 244 -1.79 -11.15 -0.28
CA ILE A 244 -0.49 -11.31 0.40
C ILE A 244 0.67 -11.14 -0.57
N ALA A 245 0.59 -11.75 -1.76
CA ALA A 245 1.70 -11.75 -2.71
C ALA A 245 2.08 -10.35 -3.18
N ILE A 246 1.11 -9.44 -3.29
CA ILE A 246 1.32 -8.11 -3.88
C ILE A 246 2.20 -7.20 -3.01
N PRO A 247 1.89 -6.99 -1.70
CA PRO A 247 2.81 -6.24 -0.84
C PRO A 247 4.21 -6.86 -0.79
N ILE A 248 4.31 -8.19 -0.76
CA ILE A 248 5.62 -8.88 -0.77
C ILE A 248 6.39 -8.56 -2.06
N LEU A 249 5.75 -8.71 -3.22
CA LEU A 249 6.38 -8.49 -4.52
C LEU A 249 6.68 -7.02 -4.80
N LEU A 250 5.82 -6.09 -4.39
CA LEU A 250 5.95 -4.67 -4.74
C LEU A 250 6.67 -3.84 -3.68
N PHE A 251 6.65 -4.25 -2.41
CA PHE A 251 7.23 -3.47 -1.31
C PHE A 251 8.53 -4.09 -0.81
N PHE A 252 8.53 -5.40 -0.56
CA PHE A 252 9.67 -6.08 0.07
C PHE A 252 10.69 -6.59 -0.93
N ALA A 253 10.28 -7.04 -2.12
CA ALA A 253 11.24 -7.45 -3.15
C ALA A 253 12.15 -6.28 -3.58
N PRO A 254 11.65 -5.06 -3.83
CA PRO A 254 12.52 -3.92 -4.15
C PRO A 254 13.38 -3.45 -2.96
N ALA A 255 12.88 -3.56 -1.72
CA ALA A 255 13.68 -3.29 -0.53
C ALA A 255 14.83 -4.32 -0.36
N ALA A 256 14.57 -5.59 -0.67
CA ALA A 256 15.56 -6.66 -0.61
C ALA A 256 16.63 -6.51 -1.70
N THR A 257 16.26 -6.05 -2.92
CA THR A 257 17.25 -5.77 -3.96
C THR A 257 18.21 -4.67 -3.54
N GLY A 258 17.72 -3.57 -2.94
CA GLY A 258 18.60 -2.47 -2.49
C GLY A 258 19.60 -2.86 -1.39
N ILE A 259 19.31 -3.88 -0.58
CA ILE A 259 20.28 -4.42 0.40
C ILE A 259 21.37 -5.24 -0.32
N LEU A 260 20.97 -6.06 -1.30
CA LEU A 260 21.87 -6.97 -2.02
C LEU A 260 22.74 -6.24 -3.05
N THR A 261 22.24 -5.17 -3.68
CA THR A 261 22.94 -4.37 -4.68
C THR A 261 23.78 -3.24 -4.09
N SER A 262 24.02 -3.22 -2.77
CA SER A 262 24.84 -2.20 -2.08
C SER A 262 26.32 -2.13 -2.50
N GLN A 263 26.72 -2.81 -3.57
CA GLN A 263 27.92 -2.46 -4.31
C GLN A 263 27.61 -1.20 -5.14
N GLN A 264 28.38 -0.12 -4.93
CA GLN A 264 28.24 1.11 -5.71
C GLN A 264 28.30 0.80 -7.22
N THR A 265 27.15 0.74 -7.88
CA THR A 265 27.09 0.56 -9.33
C THR A 265 26.70 1.88 -9.98
N SER A 266 27.07 2.06 -11.24
CA SER A 266 26.67 3.22 -12.05
C SER A 266 25.15 3.36 -12.27
N ASN A 267 24.35 2.39 -11.80
CA ASN A 267 22.91 2.31 -12.03
C ASN A 267 22.05 2.71 -10.83
N GLU A 268 22.63 3.18 -9.73
CA GLU A 268 21.87 3.49 -8.50
C GLU A 268 20.71 4.47 -8.73
N GLN A 269 20.87 5.50 -9.57
CA GLN A 269 19.79 6.43 -9.86
C GLN A 269 18.61 5.75 -10.57
N LEU A 270 18.92 4.86 -11.52
CA LEU A 270 17.90 4.09 -12.25
C LEU A 270 17.15 3.18 -11.27
N GLU A 271 17.86 2.51 -10.37
CA GLU A 271 17.27 1.63 -9.35
C GLU A 271 16.32 2.39 -8.42
N HIS A 272 16.73 3.56 -7.90
CA HIS A 272 15.87 4.40 -7.07
C HIS A 272 14.63 4.90 -7.80
N ASN A 273 14.79 5.35 -9.05
CA ASN A 273 13.67 5.85 -9.85
C ASN A 273 12.68 4.72 -10.17
N LEU A 274 13.17 3.52 -10.52
CA LEU A 274 12.33 2.35 -10.74
C LEU A 274 11.63 1.89 -9.46
N PHE A 275 12.30 1.96 -8.31
CA PHE A 275 11.70 1.68 -7.01
C PHE A 275 10.51 2.59 -6.74
N VAL A 276 10.69 3.91 -6.88
CA VAL A 276 9.61 4.87 -6.63
C VAL A 276 8.48 4.71 -7.63
N ILE A 277 8.79 4.55 -8.93
CA ILE A 277 7.77 4.32 -9.97
C ILE A 277 6.94 3.07 -9.64
N THR A 278 7.59 1.95 -9.32
CA THR A 278 6.91 0.69 -8.99
C THR A 278 6.06 0.82 -7.71
N THR A 279 6.61 1.47 -6.68
CA THR A 279 5.91 1.70 -5.41
C THR A 279 4.70 2.62 -5.60
N SER A 280 4.82 3.65 -6.45
CA SER A 280 3.74 4.61 -6.74
C SER A 280 2.51 4.01 -7.46
N PHE A 281 2.64 2.77 -7.95
CA PHE A 281 1.59 2.04 -8.65
C PHE A 281 0.97 0.92 -7.78
N HIS A 282 1.53 0.64 -6.60
CA HIS A 282 1.13 -0.52 -5.80
C HIS A 282 -0.34 -0.47 -5.33
N GLY A 283 -0.82 0.73 -4.97
CA GLY A 283 -2.18 0.93 -4.50
C GLY A 283 -3.19 0.76 -5.62
N VAL A 284 -2.87 1.21 -6.83
CA VAL A 284 -3.69 0.97 -8.04
C VAL A 284 -3.88 -0.51 -8.29
N LEU A 285 -2.79 -1.29 -8.30
CA LEU A 285 -2.86 -2.73 -8.50
C LEU A 285 -3.73 -3.38 -7.41
N SER A 286 -3.53 -2.98 -6.16
CA SER A 286 -4.30 -3.45 -5.01
C SER A 286 -5.78 -3.12 -5.13
N THR A 287 -6.11 -1.93 -5.63
CA THR A 287 -7.50 -1.45 -5.84
C THR A 287 -8.20 -2.19 -6.95
N ILE A 288 -7.55 -2.36 -8.11
CA ILE A 288 -8.08 -3.15 -9.24
C ILE A 288 -8.40 -4.57 -8.78
N LEU A 289 -7.50 -5.19 -8.02
CA LEU A 289 -7.70 -6.54 -7.52
C LEU A 289 -8.76 -6.62 -6.43
N MET A 290 -8.87 -5.63 -5.56
CA MET A 290 -9.98 -5.53 -4.63
C MET A 290 -11.31 -5.52 -5.39
N ILE A 291 -11.45 -4.69 -6.43
CA ILE A 291 -12.65 -4.62 -7.27
C ILE A 291 -12.90 -5.97 -7.95
N TYR A 292 -11.87 -6.56 -8.56
CA TYR A 292 -11.99 -7.83 -9.28
C TYR A 292 -12.36 -9.00 -8.35
N LEU A 293 -11.79 -9.08 -7.15
CA LEU A 293 -11.98 -10.21 -6.24
C LEU A 293 -13.32 -10.10 -5.46
N GLN A 294 -13.72 -8.90 -5.08
CA GLN A 294 -14.94 -8.69 -4.29
C GLN A 294 -16.16 -8.62 -5.20
N LYS A 295 -17.06 -9.61 -5.10
CA LYS A 295 -18.26 -9.68 -5.96
C LYS A 295 -19.09 -8.39 -5.94
N CYS A 296 -19.36 -7.84 -4.75
CA CYS A 296 -20.14 -6.61 -4.61
C CYS A 296 -19.53 -5.39 -5.32
N TYR A 297 -18.21 -5.32 -5.45
CA TYR A 297 -17.54 -4.21 -6.15
C TYR A 297 -17.44 -4.47 -7.64
N ARG A 298 -17.12 -5.71 -8.03
CA ARG A 298 -17.10 -6.14 -9.43
C ARG A 298 -18.46 -5.95 -10.11
N ASP A 299 -19.54 -6.29 -9.41
CA ASP A 299 -20.90 -6.16 -9.95
C ASP A 299 -21.26 -4.67 -10.17
N VAL A 300 -20.76 -3.76 -9.32
CA VAL A 300 -20.91 -2.30 -9.50
C VAL A 300 -20.09 -1.82 -10.70
N PHE A 301 -18.85 -2.28 -10.85
CA PHE A 301 -18.01 -1.95 -12.00
C PHE A 301 -18.65 -2.41 -13.31
N ILE A 302 -19.12 -3.66 -13.37
CA ILE A 302 -19.82 -4.21 -14.55
C ILE A 302 -21.14 -3.47 -14.79
N GLY A 303 -21.86 -3.06 -13.75
CA GLY A 303 -23.11 -2.31 -13.90
C GLY A 303 -22.90 -0.89 -14.47
N LEU A 304 -21.78 -0.24 -14.17
CA LEU A 304 -21.47 1.11 -14.64
C LEU A 304 -20.75 1.13 -15.99
N PHE A 305 -19.83 0.18 -16.23
CA PHE A 305 -18.94 0.18 -17.39
C PHE A 305 -19.13 -1.02 -18.32
N GLY A 306 -19.93 -2.02 -17.91
CA GLY A 306 -20.27 -3.16 -18.76
C GLY A 306 -21.48 -2.87 -19.63
N CYS A 307 -21.47 -3.37 -20.86
CA CYS A 307 -22.60 -3.32 -21.77
C CYS A 307 -23.69 -4.34 -21.36
N ARG A 308 -24.30 -4.20 -20.17
CA ARG A 308 -25.55 -4.92 -19.89
C ARG A 308 -26.69 -4.15 -20.56
N LYS A 309 -27.36 -4.82 -21.52
CA LYS A 309 -28.70 -4.38 -21.92
C LYS A 309 -29.57 -4.40 -20.64
N PRO A 310 -30.39 -3.36 -20.39
CA PRO A 310 -31.32 -3.41 -19.27
C PRO A 310 -32.12 -4.71 -19.40
N ASP A 311 -32.18 -5.48 -18.31
CA ASP A 311 -33.07 -6.64 -18.26
C ASP A 311 -34.45 -6.10 -18.62
N LEU A 312 -34.94 -6.48 -19.82
CA LEU A 312 -36.30 -6.17 -20.23
C LEU A 312 -37.17 -6.74 -19.12
N ALA A 313 -37.82 -5.88 -18.35
CA ALA A 313 -38.81 -6.30 -17.39
C ALA A 313 -39.91 -6.99 -18.17
N ILE A 314 -39.83 -8.32 -18.33
CA ILE A 314 -40.93 -9.14 -18.80
C ILE A 314 -41.91 -9.20 -17.63
N ASN A 315 -42.61 -8.09 -17.43
CA ASN A 315 -43.85 -8.00 -16.68
C ASN A 315 -44.95 -8.61 -17.53
N THR A 316 -44.95 -9.93 -17.69
CA THR A 316 -46.14 -10.68 -18.13
C THR A 316 -46.06 -12.10 -17.59
N VAL A 317 -46.26 -12.24 -16.28
CA VAL A 317 -46.96 -13.43 -15.78
C VAL A 317 -48.41 -13.02 -15.64
N VAL A 318 -49.18 -13.25 -16.70
CA VAL A 318 -50.64 -13.21 -16.63
C VAL A 318 -51.05 -14.34 -15.68
N LEU A 319 -51.55 -13.97 -14.50
CA LEU A 319 -52.11 -14.92 -13.55
C LEU A 319 -53.33 -15.62 -14.20
N PRO A 320 -53.40 -16.96 -14.21
CA PRO A 320 -54.61 -17.64 -14.66
C PRO A 320 -55.75 -17.33 -13.69
N SER A 321 -56.87 -16.87 -14.25
CA SER A 321 -58.12 -16.64 -13.55
C SER A 321 -58.58 -17.92 -12.84
N ILE A 322 -58.66 -17.85 -11.52
CA ILE A 322 -59.24 -18.89 -10.66
C ILE A 322 -60.74 -18.95 -11.00
N ARG A 323 -61.17 -19.99 -11.74
CA ARG A 323 -62.59 -20.35 -11.82
C ARG A 323 -62.91 -21.26 -10.64
N PHE A 324 -63.50 -20.67 -9.61
CA PHE A 324 -64.31 -21.37 -8.64
C PHE A 324 -65.53 -21.94 -9.36
N SER A 325 -65.74 -23.25 -9.27
CA SER A 325 -67.07 -23.83 -9.46
C SER A 325 -67.44 -24.53 -8.17
N ILE A 326 -68.30 -23.86 -7.41
CA ILE A 326 -69.00 -24.37 -6.24
C ILE A 326 -70.35 -24.87 -6.76
N ALA A 327 -70.60 -26.17 -6.63
CA ALA A 327 -71.90 -26.80 -6.40
C ALA A 327 -71.67 -28.32 -6.32
#